data_AF-T1ARE8-F1
#
_entry.id   AF-T1ARE8-F1
#
_cell.length_a   1.000
_cell.length_b   1.000
_cell.length_c   1.000
_cell.angle_alpha   90.00
_cell.angle_beta   90.00
_cell.angle_gamma   90.00
#
_symmetry.space_group_name_H-M   'P 1'
#
loop_
_entity.id
_entity.type
_entity.pdbx_description
1 polymer ?
#
loop_
_entity_poly.entity_id
_entity_poly.type
_entity_poly.pdbx_seq_one_letter_code
_entity_poly.pdbx_strand_id
1 'polypeptide(L)'
;MHFSKEKMASRGVALRNVLSKITGSFSNVEIVNEGNEVTLRYKKRKDIKAVRMAFVDIREMLISGVDGIDKAVVNEDKNGTFYIATSGSNLKDVLAVDGIKEENVYTNDIFEVYGSFGIEAARNALANEIMKVLDIEGIQMNFKHISLLVDTMTYSGLVKSIGRHGVSGDKDSVFARAAYEETVKH
;
A
#
# COMPACT_ATOMS: atom_id res chain seq x y z
N MET A 1 21.58 17.67 -7.10
CA MET A 1 21.24 16.44 -6.34
C MET A 1 22.46 15.55 -6.33
N HIS A 2 22.97 15.20 -5.15
CA HIS A 2 24.12 14.31 -5.04
C HIS A 2 23.67 12.86 -4.97
N PHE A 3 24.09 12.05 -5.93
CA PHE A 3 23.79 10.62 -5.97
C PHE A 3 25.01 9.82 -5.48
N SER A 4 24.86 9.10 -4.38
CA SER A 4 25.90 8.21 -3.86
C SER A 4 25.99 6.95 -4.73
N LYS A 5 27.18 6.69 -5.30
CA LYS A 5 27.46 5.51 -6.14
C LYS A 5 27.23 4.19 -5.40
N GLU A 6 27.55 4.14 -4.10
CA GLU A 6 27.40 2.94 -3.27
C GLU A 6 25.92 2.55 -3.09
N LYS A 7 25.05 3.53 -2.81
CA LYS A 7 23.61 3.31 -2.67
C LYS A 7 22.92 2.98 -3.99
N MET A 8 23.46 3.46 -5.11
CA MET A 8 22.96 3.11 -6.45
C MET A 8 23.37 1.68 -6.85
N ALA A 9 24.61 1.29 -6.56
CA ALA A 9 25.10 -0.05 -6.82
C ALA A 9 24.37 -1.11 -6.00
N SER A 10 24.13 -0.86 -4.70
CA SER A 10 23.39 -1.81 -3.85
C SER A 10 21.91 -1.97 -4.21
N ARG A 11 21.31 -0.97 -4.87
CA ARG A 11 19.92 -1.01 -5.34
C ARG A 11 19.78 -1.38 -6.81
N GLY A 12 20.89 -1.63 -7.52
CA GLY A 12 20.87 -1.98 -8.94
C GLY A 12 20.36 -0.85 -9.86
N VAL A 13 20.40 0.41 -9.42
CA VAL A 13 19.86 1.54 -10.19
C VAL A 13 20.98 2.23 -10.98
N ALA A 14 20.89 2.17 -12.31
CA ALA A 14 21.80 2.90 -13.19
C ALA A 14 21.39 4.39 -13.31
N LEU A 15 22.37 5.29 -13.30
CA LEU A 15 22.18 6.74 -13.54
C LEU A 15 21.41 7.02 -14.85
N ARG A 16 21.56 6.17 -15.86
CA ARG A 16 20.81 6.26 -17.13
C ARG A 16 19.30 6.16 -16.94
N ASN A 17 18.84 5.27 -16.07
CA ASN A 17 17.40 5.08 -15.81
C ASN A 17 16.82 6.31 -15.10
N VAL A 18 17.57 6.85 -14.14
CA VAL A 18 17.22 8.10 -13.43
C VAL A 18 17.07 9.25 -14.42
N LEU A 19 18.06 9.45 -15.29
CA LEU A 19 18.06 10.52 -16.29
C LEU A 19 16.89 10.37 -17.28
N SER A 20 16.60 9.15 -17.74
CA SER A 20 15.48 8.91 -18.67
C SER A 20 14.13 9.26 -18.06
N LYS A 21 13.91 8.92 -16.78
CA LYS A 21 12.67 9.21 -16.05
C LYS A 21 12.49 10.70 -15.76
N ILE A 22 13.55 11.38 -15.35
CA ILE A 22 13.51 12.83 -15.10
C ILE A 22 13.23 13.59 -16.39
N THR A 23 13.86 13.21 -17.51
CA THR A 23 13.64 13.86 -18.81
C THR A 23 12.23 13.63 -19.34
N GLY A 24 11.64 12.44 -19.10
CA GLY A 24 10.26 12.13 -19.48
C GLY A 24 9.22 12.92 -18.69
N SER A 25 9.47 13.18 -17.40
CA SER A 25 8.52 13.89 -16.53
C SER A 25 8.66 15.42 -16.59
N PHE A 26 9.84 15.93 -16.96
CA PHE A 26 10.11 17.37 -17.00
C PHE A 26 10.76 17.79 -18.33
N SER A 27 9.93 18.04 -19.35
CA SER A 27 10.35 18.52 -20.68
C SER A 27 11.04 19.90 -20.69
N ASN A 28 10.96 20.65 -19.58
CA ASN A 28 11.47 22.01 -19.45
C ASN A 28 12.76 22.13 -18.62
N VAL A 29 13.43 21.01 -18.31
CA VAL A 29 14.63 20.97 -17.46
C VAL A 29 15.83 20.50 -18.27
N GLU A 30 16.92 21.27 -18.24
CA GLU A 30 18.23 20.82 -18.69
C GLU A 30 18.93 20.13 -17.55
N ILE A 31 19.40 18.91 -17.81
CA ILE A 31 20.13 18.12 -16.85
C ILE A 31 21.62 18.28 -17.17
N VAL A 32 22.35 18.97 -16.29
CA VAL A 32 23.81 19.02 -16.35
C VAL A 32 24.33 17.94 -15.41
N ASN A 33 25.04 16.97 -15.98
CA ASN A 33 25.62 15.87 -15.21
C ASN A 33 27.12 16.13 -15.01
N GLU A 34 27.51 16.50 -13.79
CA GLU A 34 28.91 16.57 -13.37
C GLU A 34 29.20 15.42 -12.41
N GLY A 35 29.49 14.24 -12.99
CA GLY A 35 29.91 13.06 -12.25
C GLY A 35 28.81 12.48 -11.34
N ASN A 36 28.84 12.84 -10.05
CA ASN A 36 27.87 12.40 -9.02
C ASN A 36 26.81 13.46 -8.70
N GLU A 37 26.97 14.67 -9.24
CA GLU A 37 26.04 15.76 -9.00
C GLU A 37 25.23 16.03 -10.26
N VAL A 38 23.92 15.79 -10.14
CA VAL A 38 22.97 16.10 -11.20
C VAL A 38 22.36 17.46 -10.86
N THR A 39 22.66 18.45 -11.68
CA THR A 39 22.11 19.80 -11.56
C THR A 39 20.98 19.97 -12.56
N LEU A 40 19.81 20.31 -12.04
CA LEU A 40 18.58 20.51 -12.82
C LEU A 40 18.38 22.01 -13.04
N ARG A 41 18.45 22.47 -14.28
CA ARG A 41 18.25 23.88 -14.65
C ARG A 41 16.96 24.03 -15.45
N TYR A 42 16.04 24.86 -14.96
CA TYR A 42 14.81 25.18 -15.69
C TYR A 42 15.09 26.13 -16.86
N LYS A 43 14.58 25.79 -18.06
CA LYS A 43 14.73 26.60 -19.29
C LYS A 43 13.97 27.94 -19.27
N LYS A 44 12.94 28.09 -18.43
CA LYS A 44 12.17 29.33 -18.25
C LYS A 44 12.20 29.77 -16.78
N ARG A 45 12.20 31.09 -16.52
CA ARG A 45 11.98 31.64 -15.17
C ARG A 45 10.59 31.21 -14.68
N LYS A 46 10.55 30.21 -13.80
CA LYS A 46 9.37 29.86 -13.03
C LYS A 46 9.45 30.47 -11.64
N ASP A 47 8.28 30.69 -11.05
CA ASP A 47 8.11 31.12 -9.68
C ASP A 47 8.86 30.22 -8.69
N ILE A 48 9.37 30.78 -7.58
CA ILE A 48 10.16 30.03 -6.57
C ILE A 48 9.34 28.85 -6.00
N LYS A 49 8.02 29.02 -5.89
CA LYS A 49 7.09 27.95 -5.47
C LYS A 49 7.09 26.76 -6.43
N ALA A 50 7.11 27.01 -7.74
CA ALA A 50 7.08 25.96 -8.74
C ALA A 50 8.39 25.17 -8.79
N VAL A 51 9.53 25.83 -8.55
CA VAL A 51 10.83 25.15 -8.40
C VAL A 51 10.84 24.28 -7.15
N ARG A 52 10.27 24.76 -6.04
CA ARG A 52 10.16 23.98 -4.80
C ARG A 52 9.25 22.76 -4.96
N MET A 53 8.09 22.91 -5.59
CA MET A 53 7.21 21.77 -5.88
C MET A 53 7.91 20.72 -6.75
N ALA A 54 8.52 21.13 -7.84
CA ALA A 54 9.19 20.17 -8.71
C ALA A 54 10.40 19.50 -8.05
N PHE A 55 11.08 20.16 -7.10
CA PHE A 55 12.11 19.52 -6.29
C PHE A 55 11.53 18.41 -5.39
N VAL A 56 10.33 18.62 -4.84
CA VAL A 56 9.60 17.59 -4.08
C VAL A 56 9.19 16.45 -5.01
N ASP A 57 8.57 16.76 -6.15
CA ASP A 57 8.12 15.77 -7.13
C ASP A 57 9.28 14.89 -7.62
N ILE A 58 10.44 15.47 -7.92
CA ILE A 58 11.63 14.72 -8.37
C ILE A 58 12.22 13.85 -7.25
N ARG A 59 12.08 14.28 -6.00
CA ARG A 59 12.56 13.52 -4.84
C ARG A 59 11.67 12.33 -4.52
N GLU A 60 10.35 12.49 -4.68
CA GLU A 60 9.36 11.43 -4.43
C GLU A 60 9.12 10.53 -5.66
N MET A 61 9.68 10.90 -6.82
CA MET A 61 9.54 10.14 -8.05
C MET A 61 10.10 8.71 -7.91
N LEU A 62 9.28 7.74 -8.28
CA LEU A 62 9.68 6.34 -8.38
C LEU A 62 10.61 6.12 -9.57
N ILE A 63 11.85 5.76 -9.28
CA ILE A 63 12.87 5.48 -10.30
C ILE A 63 12.76 4.03 -10.80
N SER A 64 12.55 3.06 -9.91
CA SER A 64 12.40 1.65 -10.24
C SER A 64 11.82 0.91 -9.04
N GLY A 65 10.95 -0.08 -9.30
CA GLY A 65 10.26 -0.83 -8.27
C GLY A 65 8.74 -0.69 -8.40
N VAL A 66 8.04 -1.21 -7.39
CA VAL A 66 6.59 -1.15 -7.26
C VAL A 66 6.21 0.09 -6.45
N ASP A 67 5.17 0.80 -6.88
CA ASP A 67 4.64 1.96 -6.15
C ASP A 67 4.04 1.52 -4.80
N GLY A 68 4.11 2.37 -3.79
CA GLY A 68 3.57 2.08 -2.46
C GLY A 68 4.41 1.14 -1.59
N ILE A 69 5.57 0.65 -2.06
CA ILE A 69 6.49 -0.17 -1.27
C ILE A 69 7.78 0.59 -0.96
N ASP A 70 7.98 0.94 0.31
CA ASP A 70 9.13 1.72 0.78
C ASP A 70 10.40 0.87 0.96
N LYS A 71 10.21 -0.36 1.46
CA LYS A 71 11.31 -1.25 1.84
C LYS A 71 10.90 -2.69 1.61
N ALA A 72 11.80 -3.49 1.05
CA ALA A 72 11.68 -4.94 0.97
C ALA A 72 12.88 -5.57 1.69
N VAL A 73 12.63 -6.54 2.57
CA VAL A 73 13.65 -7.27 3.32
C VAL A 73 13.43 -8.76 3.09
N VAL A 74 14.51 -9.47 2.77
CA VAL A 74 14.49 -10.93 2.66
C VAL A 74 14.70 -11.51 4.05
N ASN A 75 13.79 -12.36 4.47
CA ASN A 75 13.87 -13.09 5.73
C ASN A 75 13.83 -14.59 5.44
N GLU A 76 14.39 -15.37 6.37
CA GLU A 76 14.34 -16.83 6.34
C GLU A 76 13.34 -17.31 7.41
N ASP A 77 12.43 -18.18 7.00
CA ASP A 77 11.52 -18.85 7.92
C ASP A 77 12.21 -20.04 8.60
N LYS A 78 11.64 -20.52 9.71
CA LYS A 78 12.17 -21.67 10.49
C LYS A 78 12.33 -22.95 9.66
N ASN A 79 11.60 -23.05 8.55
CA ASN A 79 11.62 -24.18 7.63
C ASN A 79 12.68 -24.04 6.51
N GLY A 80 13.56 -23.03 6.56
CA GLY A 80 14.59 -22.77 5.53
C GLY A 80 14.02 -22.18 4.24
N THR A 81 12.78 -21.66 4.28
CA THR A 81 12.15 -20.99 3.14
C THR A 81 12.38 -19.49 3.23
N PHE A 82 12.81 -18.86 2.13
CA PHE A 82 12.97 -17.41 2.08
C PHE A 82 11.64 -16.74 1.73
N TYR A 83 11.30 -15.67 2.45
CA TYR A 83 10.16 -14.81 2.14
C TYR A 83 10.59 -13.35 2.15
N ILE A 84 9.86 -12.52 1.39
CA ILE A 84 10.10 -11.09 1.30
C ILE A 84 9.06 -10.39 2.18
N ALA A 85 9.53 -9.65 3.18
CA ALA A 85 8.70 -8.77 3.97
C ALA A 85 8.79 -7.34 3.42
N THR A 86 7.66 -6.74 3.08
CA THR A 86 7.56 -5.38 2.58
C THR A 86 7.06 -4.42 3.65
N SER A 87 7.53 -3.18 3.59
CA SER A 87 6.94 -2.03 4.28
C SER A 87 6.15 -1.26 3.24
N GLY A 88 4.84 -1.17 3.44
CA GLY A 88 3.89 -0.74 2.42
C GLY A 88 3.28 -1.92 1.66
N SER A 89 2.17 -1.65 0.98
CA SER A 89 1.39 -2.63 0.23
C SER A 89 1.00 -2.03 -1.12
N ASN A 90 1.04 -2.88 -2.14
CA ASN A 90 0.44 -2.64 -3.45
C ASN A 90 0.30 -4.00 -4.13
N LEU A 91 -0.71 -4.75 -3.71
CA LEU A 91 -0.91 -6.13 -4.11
C LEU A 91 -1.01 -6.31 -5.63
N LYS A 92 -1.66 -5.38 -6.34
CA LYS A 92 -1.89 -5.47 -7.79
C LYS A 92 -0.58 -5.46 -8.58
N ASP A 93 0.29 -4.51 -8.26
CA ASP A 93 1.57 -4.38 -8.96
C ASP A 93 2.55 -5.47 -8.53
N VAL A 94 2.49 -5.91 -7.27
CA VAL A 94 3.30 -7.04 -6.77
C VAL A 94 2.96 -8.32 -7.54
N LEU A 95 1.68 -8.63 -7.75
CA LEU A 95 1.27 -9.83 -8.50
C LEU A 95 1.78 -9.82 -9.96
N ALA A 96 2.05 -8.65 -10.54
CA ALA A 96 2.59 -8.52 -11.88
C ALA A 96 4.12 -8.70 -11.97
N VAL A 97 4.82 -8.85 -10.84
CA VAL A 97 6.27 -9.04 -10.82
C VAL A 97 6.63 -10.50 -11.13
N ASP A 98 7.56 -10.69 -12.07
CA ASP A 98 8.04 -12.01 -12.45
C ASP A 98 8.71 -12.74 -11.27
N GLY A 99 8.38 -14.03 -11.11
CA GLY A 99 8.86 -14.89 -10.03
C GLY A 99 8.02 -14.86 -8.74
N ILE A 100 6.97 -14.05 -8.66
CA ILE A 100 6.04 -14.06 -7.53
C ILE A 100 4.98 -15.16 -7.74
N LYS A 101 4.81 -16.00 -6.71
CA LYS A 101 3.79 -17.05 -6.68
C LYS A 101 2.52 -16.49 -6.06
N GLU A 102 1.50 -16.27 -6.88
CA GLU A 102 0.23 -15.65 -6.47
C GLU A 102 -0.41 -16.37 -5.27
N GLU A 103 -0.28 -17.69 -5.19
CA GLU A 103 -0.86 -18.52 -4.14
C GLU A 103 -0.24 -18.31 -2.74
N ASN A 104 0.94 -17.67 -2.67
CA ASN A 104 1.66 -17.45 -1.41
C ASN A 104 1.75 -15.96 -1.03
N VAL A 105 1.11 -15.06 -1.78
CA VAL A 105 1.13 -13.63 -1.47
C VAL A 105 0.14 -13.34 -0.34
N TYR A 106 0.61 -12.61 0.67
CA TYR A 106 -0.19 -12.17 1.81
C TYR A 106 0.01 -10.68 2.04
N THR A 107 -1.07 -9.97 2.34
CA THR A 107 -1.07 -8.58 2.79
C THR A 107 -2.02 -8.42 3.97
N ASN A 108 -1.71 -7.48 4.85
CA ASN A 108 -2.59 -7.06 5.94
C ASN A 108 -3.60 -5.98 5.49
N ASP A 109 -3.51 -5.47 4.26
CA ASP A 109 -4.50 -4.56 3.69
C ASP A 109 -5.69 -5.34 3.11
N ILE A 110 -6.78 -5.38 3.86
CA ILE A 110 -8.01 -6.10 3.48
C ILE A 110 -8.68 -5.49 2.24
N PHE A 111 -8.57 -4.18 2.03
CA PHE A 111 -9.19 -3.53 0.88
C PHE A 111 -8.43 -3.81 -0.42
N GLU A 112 -7.11 -3.97 -0.35
CA GLU A 112 -6.32 -4.45 -1.49
C GLU A 112 -6.66 -5.90 -1.86
N VAL A 113 -6.83 -6.77 -0.87
CA VAL A 113 -7.29 -8.16 -1.09
C VAL A 113 -8.67 -8.15 -1.73
N TYR A 114 -9.59 -7.35 -1.21
CA TYR A 114 -10.93 -7.20 -1.79
C TYR A 114 -10.87 -6.74 -3.26
N GLY A 115 -10.03 -5.75 -3.57
CA GLY A 115 -9.90 -5.20 -4.91
C GLY A 115 -9.14 -6.08 -5.91
N SER A 116 -8.43 -7.11 -5.46
CA SER A 116 -7.61 -8.00 -6.31
C SER A 116 -8.18 -9.41 -6.42
N PHE A 117 -8.66 -9.97 -5.29
CA PHE A 117 -9.14 -11.35 -5.18
C PHE A 117 -10.65 -11.46 -4.87
N GLY A 118 -11.32 -10.36 -4.53
CA GLY A 118 -12.77 -10.33 -4.30
C GLY A 118 -13.21 -10.54 -2.85
N ILE A 119 -14.53 -10.66 -2.64
CA ILE A 119 -15.14 -10.59 -1.30
C ILE A 119 -14.81 -11.80 -0.41
N GLU A 120 -14.79 -13.02 -0.94
CA GLU A 120 -14.49 -14.23 -0.15
C GLU A 120 -13.03 -14.27 0.31
N ALA A 121 -12.11 -13.78 -0.54
CA ALA A 121 -10.72 -13.62 -0.15
C ALA A 121 -10.58 -12.57 0.96
N ALA A 122 -11.28 -11.44 0.85
CA ALA A 122 -11.30 -10.41 1.89
C ALA A 122 -11.92 -10.91 3.21
N ARG A 123 -13.00 -11.71 3.14
CA ARG A 123 -13.62 -12.37 4.29
C ARG A 123 -12.61 -13.25 5.02
N ASN A 124 -11.92 -14.13 4.30
CA ASN A 124 -10.92 -15.02 4.89
C ASN A 124 -9.72 -14.24 5.44
N ALA A 125 -9.22 -13.25 4.70
CA ALA A 125 -8.11 -12.40 5.14
C ALA A 125 -8.46 -11.64 6.43
N LEU A 126 -9.66 -11.06 6.52
CA LEU A 126 -10.12 -10.33 7.69
C LEU A 126 -10.26 -11.25 8.92
N ALA A 127 -10.84 -12.44 8.75
CA ALA A 127 -10.97 -13.41 9.84
C ALA A 127 -9.59 -13.87 10.36
N ASN A 128 -8.66 -14.16 9.45
CA ASN A 128 -7.30 -14.57 9.82
C ASN A 128 -6.53 -13.44 10.52
N GLU A 129 -6.71 -12.20 10.08
CA GLU A 129 -6.02 -11.05 10.69
C GLU A 129 -6.53 -10.79 12.12
N ILE A 130 -7.84 -10.85 12.34
CA ILE A 130 -8.43 -10.69 13.67
C ILE A 130 -7.93 -11.81 14.60
N MET A 131 -7.94 -13.07 14.14
CA MET A 131 -7.41 -14.19 14.91
C MET A 131 -5.93 -14.00 15.25
N LYS A 132 -5.12 -13.60 14.27
CA LYS A 132 -3.69 -13.36 14.44
C LYS A 132 -3.40 -12.29 15.49
N VAL A 133 -4.15 -11.18 15.50
CA VAL A 133 -4.00 -10.13 16.51
C VAL A 133 -4.40 -10.65 17.90
N LEU A 134 -5.53 -11.37 18.00
CA LEU A 134 -5.97 -11.96 19.27
C LEU A 134 -4.95 -12.96 19.84
N ASP A 135 -4.36 -13.78 18.98
CA ASP A 135 -3.32 -14.75 19.36
C ASP A 135 -2.04 -14.06 19.86
N ILE A 136 -1.63 -12.95 19.23
CA ILE A 136 -0.48 -12.13 19.68
C ILE A 136 -0.72 -11.57 21.09
N GLU A 137 -1.95 -11.13 21.37
CA GLU A 137 -2.35 -10.64 22.70
C GLU A 137 -2.63 -11.77 23.71
N GLY A 138 -2.51 -13.04 23.30
CA GLY A 138 -2.78 -14.20 24.15
C GLY A 138 -4.27 -14.44 24.45
N ILE A 139 -5.17 -13.80 23.71
CA ILE A 139 -6.62 -13.94 23.88
C ILE A 139 -7.10 -15.15 23.07
N GLN A 140 -7.46 -16.22 23.77
CA GLN A 140 -8.01 -17.42 23.14
C GLN A 140 -9.50 -17.23 22.86
N MET A 141 -9.87 -17.06 21.58
CA MET A 141 -11.26 -16.95 21.13
C MET A 141 -11.60 -18.07 20.14
N ASN A 142 -12.83 -18.58 20.20
CA ASN A 142 -13.30 -19.56 19.23
C ASN A 142 -13.49 -18.88 17.86
N PHE A 143 -12.92 -19.48 16.81
CA PHE A 143 -13.03 -19.04 15.42
C PHE A 143 -14.49 -18.80 14.97
N LYS A 144 -15.47 -19.54 15.51
CA LYS A 144 -16.89 -19.36 15.18
C LYS A 144 -17.41 -17.96 15.49
N HIS A 145 -16.93 -17.32 16.56
CA HIS A 145 -17.32 -15.95 16.90
C HIS A 145 -16.77 -14.95 15.88
N ILE A 146 -15.51 -15.15 15.47
CA ILE A 146 -14.87 -14.31 14.46
C ILE A 146 -15.51 -14.51 13.09
N SER A 147 -15.79 -15.75 12.68
CA SER A 147 -16.49 -16.02 11.42
C SER A 147 -17.83 -15.31 11.39
N LEU A 148 -18.64 -15.43 12.44
CA LEU A 148 -19.95 -14.77 12.48
C LEU A 148 -19.86 -13.25 12.34
N LEU A 149 -18.88 -12.64 13.03
CA LEU A 149 -18.63 -11.21 12.92
C LEU A 149 -18.26 -10.82 11.48
N VAL A 150 -17.31 -11.54 10.89
CA VAL A 150 -16.79 -11.24 9.55
C VAL A 150 -17.83 -11.50 8.47
N ASP A 151 -18.64 -12.56 8.60
CA ASP A 151 -19.78 -12.84 7.72
C ASP A 151 -20.79 -11.68 7.79
N THR A 152 -21.04 -11.14 8.98
CA THR A 152 -21.89 -9.94 9.15
C THR A 152 -21.27 -8.68 8.52
N MET A 153 -19.94 -8.56 8.50
CA MET A 153 -19.25 -7.43 7.86
C MET A 153 -19.22 -7.54 6.32
N THR A 154 -19.40 -8.74 5.75
CA THR A 154 -19.21 -9.01 4.32
C THR A 154 -20.47 -9.46 3.58
N TYR A 155 -21.59 -9.70 4.27
CA TYR A 155 -22.82 -10.28 3.71
C TYR A 155 -23.34 -9.57 2.45
N SER A 156 -23.13 -8.27 2.33
CA SER A 156 -23.65 -7.44 1.23
C SER A 156 -22.79 -7.46 -0.04
N GLY A 157 -21.74 -8.27 -0.07
CA GLY A 157 -20.77 -8.28 -1.18
C GLY A 157 -19.70 -7.18 -1.09
N LEU A 158 -19.78 -6.31 -0.08
CA LEU A 158 -18.81 -5.26 0.23
C LEU A 158 -18.30 -5.44 1.66
N VAL A 159 -17.04 -5.08 1.92
CA VAL A 159 -16.48 -5.03 3.27
C VAL A 159 -17.01 -3.78 3.98
N LYS A 160 -17.88 -3.96 4.98
CA LYS A 160 -18.50 -2.87 5.73
C LYS A 160 -17.92 -2.72 7.14
N SER A 161 -17.86 -1.49 7.61
CA SER A 161 -17.54 -1.20 9.02
C SER A 161 -18.67 -1.69 9.93
N ILE A 162 -18.34 -2.06 11.17
CA ILE A 162 -19.35 -2.51 12.16
C ILE A 162 -20.21 -1.34 12.70
N GLY A 163 -19.67 -0.12 12.64
CA GLY A 163 -20.29 1.07 13.19
C GLY A 163 -21.40 1.66 12.33
N ARG A 164 -21.76 2.92 12.62
CA ARG A 164 -22.86 3.65 11.98
C ARG A 164 -22.74 3.83 10.46
N HIS A 165 -21.54 3.77 9.91
CA HIS A 165 -21.29 3.93 8.47
C HIS A 165 -21.31 2.59 7.70
N GLY A 166 -21.65 1.49 8.37
CA GLY A 166 -21.81 0.18 7.73
C GLY A 166 -22.96 -0.59 8.36
N VAL A 167 -22.63 -1.72 9.01
CA VAL A 167 -23.62 -2.69 9.51
C VAL A 167 -24.69 -2.07 10.39
N SER A 168 -24.33 -1.15 11.30
CA SER A 168 -25.30 -0.54 12.21
C SER A 168 -26.16 0.54 11.55
N GLY A 169 -25.65 1.22 10.52
CA GLY A 169 -26.40 2.20 9.72
C GLY A 169 -27.36 1.54 8.72
N ASP A 170 -27.04 0.34 8.24
CA ASP A 170 -27.86 -0.41 7.30
C ASP A 170 -29.04 -1.15 7.95
N LYS A 171 -29.21 -1.07 9.28
CA LYS A 171 -30.34 -1.70 9.97
C LYS A 171 -31.65 -1.10 9.47
N ASP A 172 -32.63 -1.93 9.11
CA ASP A 172 -33.90 -1.47 8.55
C ASP A 172 -34.72 -0.57 9.49
N SER A 173 -34.67 -0.84 10.80
CA SER A 173 -35.47 -0.12 11.80
C SER A 173 -34.85 1.23 12.16
N VAL A 174 -35.59 2.30 11.86
CA VAL A 174 -35.27 3.68 12.28
C VAL A 174 -35.09 3.80 13.79
N PHE A 175 -35.88 3.07 14.59
CA PHE A 175 -35.74 3.05 16.04
C PHE A 175 -34.43 2.39 16.48
N ALA A 176 -34.01 1.32 15.79
CA ALA A 176 -32.75 0.64 16.08
C ALA A 176 -31.53 1.52 15.74
N ARG A 177 -31.63 2.34 14.68
CA ARG A 177 -30.57 3.31 14.34
C ARG A 177 -30.53 4.48 15.32
N ALA A 178 -31.70 5.03 15.66
CA ALA A 178 -31.85 6.12 16.62
C ALA A 178 -31.37 5.76 18.03
N ALA A 179 -31.59 4.52 18.46
CA ALA A 179 -31.12 4.02 19.76
C ALA A 179 -29.62 3.73 19.81
N TYR A 180 -28.94 3.57 18.66
CA TYR A 180 -27.52 3.19 18.61
C TYR A 180 -26.59 4.41 18.67
N GLU A 181 -26.79 5.43 17.82
CA GLU A 181 -25.86 6.57 17.79
C GLU A 181 -26.42 7.90 17.24
N GLU A 182 -27.38 7.92 16.30
CA GLU A 182 -27.88 9.16 15.69
C GLU A 182 -29.40 9.35 15.83
N THR A 183 -29.83 10.34 16.60
CA THR A 183 -31.27 10.58 16.88
C THR A 183 -31.96 11.52 15.88
N VAL A 184 -31.23 12.20 14.99
CA VAL A 184 -31.77 13.37 14.26
C VAL A 184 -31.68 13.29 12.72
N LYS A 185 -30.80 12.46 12.14
CA LYS A 185 -30.64 12.33 10.67
C LYS A 185 -31.12 10.96 10.16
N HIS A 186 -32.41 10.68 10.23
CA HIS A 186 -33.00 9.50 9.59
C HIS A 186 -34.27 9.83 8.83
#